data_AF-A0A0F9TLS9-F1
#
_entry.id   AF-A0A0F9TLS9-F1
#
_cell.length_a   1.000
_cell.length_b   1.000
_cell.length_c   1.000
_cell.angle_alpha   90.00
_cell.angle_beta   90.00
_cell.angle_gamma   90.00
#
_symmetry.space_group_name_H-M   'P 1'
#
loop_
_entity.id
_entity.type
_entity.pdbx_description
1 polymer ?
#
loop_
_entity_poly.entity_id
_entity_poly.type
_entity_poly.pdbx_seq_one_letter_code
_entity_poly.pdbx_strand_id
1 'polypeptide(L)' 'MLAEQDGKCFYTGRTMTIGLGTRGDVHPDQISVDRKDPDAGYTQGNMVLCCLWVNCAKARMTIENLKTRAVELLEAR' A
#
# COMPACT_ATOMS: atom_id res chain seq x y z
N MET A 1 7.91 -10.65 -6.43
CA MET A 1 7.01 -9.63 -5.84
C MET A 1 6.58 -8.54 -6.82
N LEU A 2 7.45 -7.70 -7.41
CA LEU A 2 7.00 -6.65 -8.35
C LEU A 2 6.38 -7.21 -9.65
N ALA A 3 7.08 -8.16 -10.28
CA ALA A 3 6.58 -8.84 -11.47
C ALA A 3 5.33 -9.70 -11.17
N GLU A 4 5.32 -10.37 -10.00
CA GLU A 4 4.15 -11.13 -9.50
C GLU A 4 2.91 -10.24 -9.31
N GLN A 5 3.11 -8.96 -8.97
CA GLN A 5 2.04 -7.98 -8.80
C GLN A 5 1.76 -7.13 -10.06
N ASP A 6 2.38 -7.45 -11.21
CA ASP A 6 2.21 -6.70 -12.46
C ASP A 6 2.49 -5.19 -12.31
N GLY A 7 3.41 -4.82 -11.41
CA GLY A 7 3.70 -3.42 -11.09
C GLY A 7 2.53 -2.64 -10.46
N LYS A 8 1.46 -3.32 -10.03
CA LYS A 8 0.27 -2.72 -9.43
C LYS A 8 0.28 -2.80 -7.91
N CYS A 9 -0.24 -1.76 -7.29
CA CYS A 9 -0.43 -1.68 -5.86
C CYS A 9 -1.42 -2.75 -5.39
N PHE A 10 -1.02 -3.54 -4.40
CA PHE A 10 -1.82 -4.64 -3.88
C PHE A 10 -3.21 -4.21 -3.38
N TYR A 11 -3.32 -3.04 -2.75
CA TYR A 11 -4.59 -2.58 -2.17
C TYR A 11 -5.52 -1.85 -3.15
N THR A 12 -4.98 -1.18 -4.18
CA THR A 12 -5.73 -0.22 -4.99
C THR A 12 -5.76 -0.57 -6.48
N GLY A 13 -4.91 -1.50 -6.92
CA GLY A 13 -4.73 -1.83 -8.34
C GLY A 13 -4.05 -0.75 -9.19
N ARG A 14 -3.71 0.42 -8.62
CA ARG A 14 -3.02 1.51 -9.33
C ARG A 14 -1.60 1.08 -9.73
N THR A 15 -1.14 1.50 -10.90
CA THR A 15 0.26 1.31 -11.33
C THR A 15 1.19 2.08 -10.39
N MET A 16 2.17 1.40 -9.82
CA MET A 16 3.16 2.03 -8.94
C MET A 16 4.27 2.68 -9.77
N THR A 17 4.78 3.81 -9.28
CA THR A 17 5.96 4.45 -9.88
C THR A 17 7.23 4.00 -9.19
N ILE A 18 8.26 3.70 -9.98
CA ILE A 18 9.60 3.36 -9.50
C ILE A 18 10.43 4.64 -9.64
N GLY A 19 10.45 5.44 -8.58
CA GLY A 19 11.29 6.64 -8.49
C GLY A 19 12.29 6.49 -7.36
N LEU A 20 13.57 6.78 -7.62
CA LEU A 20 14.54 7.07 -6.56
C LEU A 20 14.24 8.48 -6.06
N GLY A 21 13.21 8.63 -5.23
CA GLY A 21 12.87 9.94 -4.67
C GLY A 21 14.05 10.49 -3.89
N THR A 22 14.71 11.53 -4.41
CA THR A 22 15.50 12.44 -3.58
C THR A 22 14.55 13.05 -2.54
N ARG A 23 15.04 13.28 -1.30
CA ARG A 23 14.23 13.88 -0.23
C ARG A 23 13.56 15.16 -0.76
N GLY A 24 12.24 15.11 -0.99
CA GLY A 24 11.46 16.23 -1.54
C GLY A 24 10.43 15.82 -2.58
N ASP A 25 10.72 14.84 -3.44
CA ASP A 25 9.87 14.46 -4.58
C ASP A 25 9.11 13.16 -4.34
N VAL A 26 8.36 13.13 -3.25
CA VAL A 26 7.58 11.94 -2.86
C VAL A 26 6.27 11.91 -3.65
N HIS A 27 6.17 10.99 -4.61
CA HIS A 27 4.93 10.79 -5.37
C HIS A 27 3.95 9.89 -4.60
N PRO A 28 2.65 10.19 -4.55
CA PRO A 28 1.68 9.34 -3.84
C PRO A 28 1.69 7.88 -4.31
N ASP A 29 1.77 7.66 -5.62
CA ASP A 29 1.81 6.32 -6.22
C ASP A 29 3.23 5.69 -6.23
N GLN A 30 4.19 6.31 -5.54
CA GLN A 30 5.53 5.72 -5.37
C GLN A 30 5.44 4.38 -4.67
N ILE A 31 6.23 3.42 -5.14
CA ILE A 31 6.32 2.09 -4.56
C ILE A 31 6.77 2.12 -3.10
N SER A 32 6.07 1.35 -2.26
CA SER A 32 6.38 1.10 -0.85
C SER A 32 6.16 -0.37 -0.51
N VAL A 33 6.90 -0.87 0.48
CA VAL A 33 6.66 -2.18 1.08
C VAL A 33 5.73 -2.01 2.30
N ASP A 34 4.71 -2.85 2.41
CA ASP A 34 3.83 -2.92 3.58
C ASP A 34 3.66 -4.37 4.05
N ARG A 35 3.21 -4.52 5.29
CA ARG A 35 2.85 -5.79 5.93
C ARG A 35 1.33 -5.93 5.98
N LYS A 36 0.79 -7.01 5.41
CA LYS A 36 -0.67 -7.31 5.42
C LYS A 36 -1.20 -7.37 6.84
N ASP A 37 -0.48 -8.08 7.71
CA ASP A 37 -0.63 -8.07 9.16
C ASP A 37 0.48 -7.20 9.78
N PRO A 38 0.13 -6.04 10.37
CA PRO A 38 1.09 -5.12 10.97
C PRO A 38 1.71 -5.64 12.28
N ASP A 39 1.14 -6.65 12.92
CA ASP A 39 1.65 -7.25 14.14
C ASP A 39 2.61 -8.43 13.84
N ALA A 40 2.55 -8.98 12.62
CA ALA A 40 3.54 -9.93 12.12
C ALA A 40 4.80 -9.24 11.56
N GLY A 41 5.91 -9.97 11.52
CA GLY A 41 7.18 -9.51 10.95
C GLY A 41 7.19 -9.39 9.43
N TYR A 42 8.32 -8.93 8.87
CA TYR A 42 8.55 -8.90 7.42
C TYR A 42 8.93 -10.29 6.92
N THR A 43 7.96 -11.03 6.40
CA THR A 43 8.14 -12.35 5.79
C THR A 43 7.60 -12.37 4.37
N GLN A 44 8.08 -13.30 3.53
CA GLN A 44 7.62 -13.41 2.14
C GLN A 44 6.10 -13.58 2.04
N GLY A 45 5.46 -14.23 3.03
CA GLY A 45 4.02 -14.40 3.10
C GLY A 45 3.25 -13.21 3.67
N ASN A 46 3.91 -12.24 4.32
CA ASN A 46 3.25 -11.09 4.96
C ASN A 46 3.51 -9.76 4.23
N MET A 47 4.52 -9.70 3.35
CA MET A 47 4.86 -8.47 2.63
C MET A 47 4.10 -8.33 1.32
N VAL A 48 3.78 -7.08 0.96
CA VAL A 48 3.22 -6.70 -0.34
C VAL A 48 3.81 -5.36 -0.80
N LEU A 49 3.77 -5.11 -2.12
CA LEU A 49 4.06 -3.79 -2.68
C LEU A 49 2.78 -2.98 -2.81
N CYS A 50 2.83 -1.71 -2.40
CA CYS A 50 1.69 -0.80 -2.48
C CYS A 50 2.15 0.63 -2.77
N CYS A 51 1.20 1.51 -3.11
CA CYS A 51 1.45 2.94 -3.19
C CYS A 51 1.75 3.49 -1.79
N LEU A 52 2.66 4.46 -1.70
CA LEU A 52 3.04 5.08 -0.43
C LEU A 52 1.83 5.67 0.31
N TRP A 53 0.94 6.37 -0.40
CA TRP A 53 -0.19 7.04 0.24
C TRP A 53 -1.11 6.04 0.97
N VAL A 54 -1.35 4.86 0.40
CA VAL A 54 -2.22 3.84 1.01
C VAL A 54 -1.52 3.15 2.16
N ASN A 55 -0.20 2.97 2.10
CA ASN A 55 0.58 2.49 3.24
C ASN A 55 0.47 3.45 4.44
N CYS A 56 0.66 4.75 4.18
CA CYS A 56 0.49 5.79 5.20
C CYS A 56 -0.94 5.82 5.77
N ALA A 57 -1.95 5.71 4.91
CA ALA A 57 -3.35 5.69 5.32
C ALA A 57 -3.69 4.42 6.13
N LYS A 58 -3.16 3.25 5.74
CA LYS A 58 -3.33 1.98 6.44
C LYS A 58 -2.72 2.02 7.83
N ALA A 59 -1.52 2.60 7.97
CA ALA A 59 -0.79 2.66 9.25
C ALA A 59 -0.72 1.28 9.94
N ARG A 60 -1.44 1.08 11.04
CA ARG A 60 -1.52 -0.19 11.80
C ARG A 60 -2.80 -0.97 11.57
N MET A 61 -3.60 -0.62 10.58
CA MET A 61 -4.81 -1.37 10.25
C MET A 61 -4.45 -2.68 9.54
N THR A 62 -5.24 -3.72 9.80
CA THR A 62 -5.27 -4.92 8.97
C THR A 62 -5.93 -4.60 7.63
N ILE A 63 -5.78 -5.50 6.66
CA ILE A 63 -6.40 -5.33 5.35
C ILE A 63 -7.92 -5.24 5.40
N GLU A 64 -8.55 -6.02 6.29
CA GLU A 64 -10.01 -6.03 6.44
C GLU A 64 -10.51 -4.70 7.00
N ASN A 65 -9.81 -4.16 8.00
CA ASN A 65 -10.13 -2.84 8.55
C ASN A 65 -9.93 -1.72 7.52
N LEU A 66 -8.89 -1.82 6.68
CA LEU A 66 -8.65 -0.87 5.60
C LEU A 66 -9.80 -0.88 4.58
N LYS A 67 -10.29 -2.05 4.18
CA LYS A 67 -11.42 -2.18 3.23
C LYS A 67 -12.70 -1.58 3.80
N THR A 68 -13.06 -1.93 5.04
CA THR A 68 -14.26 -1.39 5.71
C THR A 68 -14.21 0.13 5.76
N ARG A 69 -13.06 0.70 6.17
CA ARG A 69 -12.93 2.16 6.28
C ARG A 69 -12.92 2.87 4.92
N ALA A 70 -12.39 2.23 3.87
CA ALA A 70 -12.43 2.78 2.52
C ALA A 70 -13.86 2.90 1.98
N VAL A 71 -14.71 1.90 2.24
CA VAL A 71 -16.15 1.93 1.89
C VAL A 71 -16.84 3.09 2.62
N GLU A 72 -16.65 3.19 3.94
CA GLU A 72 -17.24 4.26 4.76
C GLU A 72 -16.84 5.68 4.29
N LEU A 73 -15.59 5.87 3.85
CA LEU A 73 -15.10 7.17 3.36
C LEU A 73 -15.59 7.52 1.96
N LEU A 74 -15.97 6.52 1.15
CA LEU A 74 -16.54 6.72 -0.18
C LEU A 74 -18.06 6.96 -0.12
N GLU A 75 -18.76 6.34 0.84
CA GLU A 75 -20.19 6.53 1.10
C GLU A 75 -20.51 7.81 1.86
N ALA A 76 -19.54 8.37 2.59
CA ALA A 76 -19.68 9.66 3.28
C ALA A 76 -19.54 10.90 2.37
N ARG A 77 -19.59 10.73 1.03
CA ARG A 77 -19.45 11.78 0.02
C ARG A 77 -20.72 11.97 -0.80
#